data_AF-A0A452S3P4-F1
#
_entry.id   AF-A0A452S3P4-F1
#
_cell.length_a   1.000
_cell.length_b   1.000
_cell.length_c   1.000
_cell.angle_alpha   90.00
_cell.angle_beta   90.00
_cell.angle_gamma   90.00
#
_symmetry.space_group_name_H-M   'P 1'
#
loop_
_entity.id
_entity.type
_entity.pdbx_description
1 polymer ?
#
loop_
_entity_poly.entity_id
_entity_poly.type
_entity_poly.pdbx_seq_one_letter_code
_entity_poly.pdbx_strand_id
1 'polypeptide(L)'
;QIAQLTQQADTHISVILPTVHEVDLFRCFCPVFLHSQMLWELVLLGEPLVVMAPSPSESSETVLALVNCISPLKYFSDFRPYFTIHDSEFKEYTTRTQAPPSVILGVTNPFFAKTLQHWPHIIRIGDLKPAGEIPKQVKVKKLKNLKTLDSKPGVYTSYKPYLSRDEEIIKQLQKKHTEVETVDLVLKLKNKLLQADREHLPVKPDTMEKLRTHIDAIILALPEDLQGILLKTGMT
;
A
#
# COMPACT_ATOMS: atom_id res chain seq x y z
N GLN A 1 -32.33 27.54 -44.45
CA GLN A 1 -30.91 27.24 -44.17
C GLN A 1 -30.81 26.92 -42.68
N ILE A 2 -30.86 25.63 -42.36
CA ILE A 2 -30.81 25.11 -40.98
C ILE A 2 -29.33 24.81 -40.72
N ALA A 3 -28.75 25.46 -39.71
CA ALA A 3 -27.43 25.11 -39.20
C ALA A 3 -27.60 24.48 -37.82
N GLN A 4 -27.53 23.14 -37.80
CA GLN A 4 -27.16 22.36 -36.61
C GLN A 4 -25.67 22.57 -36.33
N LEU A 5 -25.27 22.43 -35.05
CA LEU A 5 -23.93 22.24 -34.44
C LEU A 5 -23.93 23.06 -33.13
N THR A 6 -23.70 22.57 -31.91
CA THR A 6 -23.02 21.35 -31.45
C THR A 6 -23.46 21.12 -30.00
N GLN A 7 -23.97 19.93 -29.64
CA GLN A 7 -24.10 19.52 -28.24
C GLN A 7 -22.72 19.03 -27.77
N GLN A 8 -22.05 19.79 -26.91
CA GLN A 8 -20.92 19.29 -26.14
C GLN A 8 -21.47 18.36 -25.06
N ALA A 9 -21.14 17.08 -25.15
CA ALA A 9 -21.41 16.10 -24.11
C ALA A 9 -20.45 16.36 -22.94
N ASP A 10 -20.98 16.84 -21.81
CA ASP A 10 -20.28 16.92 -20.54
C ASP A 10 -19.97 15.50 -20.04
N THR A 11 -18.73 15.06 -20.25
CA THR A 11 -18.19 13.90 -19.54
C THR A 11 -17.98 14.28 -18.07
N HIS A 12 -18.93 13.95 -17.21
CA HIS A 12 -18.78 14.04 -15.76
C HIS A 12 -17.67 13.07 -15.28
N ILE A 13 -16.44 13.58 -15.18
CA ILE A 13 -15.36 12.91 -14.46
C ILE A 13 -15.73 12.94 -12.97
N SER A 14 -16.16 11.80 -12.43
CA SER A 14 -16.35 11.66 -10.99
C SER A 14 -14.97 11.62 -10.31
N VAL A 15 -14.55 12.77 -9.79
CA VAL A 15 -13.34 12.85 -8.94
C VAL A 15 -13.73 12.34 -7.57
N ILE A 16 -13.22 11.16 -7.19
CA ILE A 16 -13.30 10.68 -5.81
C ILE A 16 -12.34 11.56 -5.02
N LEU A 17 -12.88 12.49 -4.25
CA LEU A 17 -12.10 13.27 -3.28
C LEU A 17 -11.89 12.40 -2.04
N PRO A 18 -10.64 12.04 -1.70
CA PRO A 18 -10.36 11.38 -0.44
C PRO A 18 -10.87 12.26 0.70
N THR A 19 -11.42 11.65 1.75
CA THR A 19 -11.77 12.46 2.92
C THR A 19 -10.48 12.97 3.57
N VAL A 20 -10.49 14.16 4.17
CA VAL A 20 -9.30 14.71 4.87
C VAL A 20 -8.82 13.82 6.04
N HIS A 21 -9.64 12.85 6.45
CA HIS A 21 -9.35 11.89 7.51
C HIS A 21 -8.77 10.57 6.96
N GLU A 22 -8.82 10.38 5.65
CA GLU A 22 -8.38 9.15 5.00
C GLU A 22 -6.85 9.21 4.83
N VAL A 23 -6.16 8.44 5.67
CA VAL A 23 -4.71 8.33 5.58
C VAL A 23 -4.36 7.49 4.36
N ASP A 24 -3.50 8.04 3.49
CA ASP A 24 -2.96 7.31 2.35
C ASP A 24 -1.96 6.24 2.83
N LEU A 25 -2.51 5.09 3.23
CA LEU A 25 -1.77 3.92 3.71
C LEU A 25 -0.76 3.45 2.67
N PHE A 26 -1.14 3.47 1.38
CA PHE A 26 -0.27 2.99 0.32
C PHE A 26 0.96 3.88 0.20
N ARG A 27 0.81 5.20 0.14
CA ARG A 27 1.94 6.13 0.10
C ARG A 27 2.89 5.95 1.28
N CYS A 28 2.35 5.82 2.50
CA CYS A 28 3.15 5.68 3.71
C CYS A 28 3.85 4.31 3.80
N PHE A 29 3.16 3.23 3.44
CA PHE A 29 3.69 1.87 3.54
C PHE A 29 4.42 1.41 2.29
N CYS A 30 4.38 2.14 1.18
CA CYS A 30 5.03 1.73 -0.06
C CYS A 30 6.49 1.24 0.15
N PRO A 31 7.36 1.92 0.94
CA PRO A 31 8.73 1.45 1.18
C PRO A 31 8.82 0.17 2.03
N VAL A 32 7.80 -0.11 2.85
CA VAL A 32 7.75 -1.18 3.84
C VAL A 32 6.63 -2.20 3.55
N PHE A 33 6.08 -2.19 2.35
CA PHE A 33 4.86 -2.91 1.98
C PHE A 33 4.98 -4.41 2.24
N LEU A 34 6.14 -5.01 1.92
CA LEU A 34 6.39 -6.44 2.17
C LEU A 34 6.45 -6.81 3.66
N HIS A 35 6.51 -5.83 4.55
CA HIS A 35 6.54 -6.00 6.00
C HIS A 35 5.22 -5.61 6.67
N SER A 36 4.14 -5.39 5.90
CA SER A 36 2.85 -4.95 6.42
C SER A 36 2.29 -5.87 7.51
N GLN A 37 2.44 -7.20 7.36
CA GLN A 37 2.05 -8.17 8.39
C GLN A 37 2.73 -7.90 9.74
N MET A 38 4.05 -7.67 9.72
CA MET A 38 4.79 -7.37 10.94
C MET A 38 4.34 -6.04 11.53
N LEU A 39 4.17 -5.00 10.71
CA LEU A 39 3.71 -3.69 11.19
C LEU A 39 2.33 -3.79 11.84
N TRP A 40 1.41 -4.52 11.21
CA TRP A 40 0.08 -4.79 11.73
C TRP A 40 0.13 -5.53 13.07
N GLU A 41 0.97 -6.57 13.21
CA GLU A 41 1.13 -7.29 14.48
C GLU A 41 1.73 -6.39 15.57
N LEU A 42 2.77 -5.59 15.26
CA LEU A 42 3.36 -4.67 16.24
C LEU A 42 2.35 -3.64 16.73
N VAL A 43 1.54 -3.07 15.82
CA VAL A 43 0.49 -2.12 16.19
C VAL A 43 -0.61 -2.80 16.98
N LEU A 44 -1.10 -3.96 16.55
CA LEU A 44 -2.18 -4.68 17.22
C LEU A 44 -1.81 -5.09 18.65
N LEU A 45 -0.54 -5.47 18.86
CA LEU A 45 -0.02 -5.88 20.17
C LEU A 45 0.45 -4.69 21.03
N GLY A 46 0.38 -3.46 20.51
CA GLY A 46 0.83 -2.26 21.23
C GLY A 46 2.34 -2.27 21.53
N GLU A 47 3.15 -2.86 20.65
CA GLU A 47 4.59 -2.94 20.84
C GLU A 47 5.24 -1.53 20.76
N PRO A 48 6.21 -1.19 21.64
CA PRO A 48 6.88 0.10 21.61
C PRO A 48 7.61 0.33 20.28
N LEU A 49 7.24 1.37 19.53
CA LEU A 49 7.66 1.56 18.15
C LEU A 49 8.08 3.02 17.89
N VAL A 50 9.26 3.20 17.30
CA VAL A 50 9.75 4.52 16.87
C VAL A 50 9.75 4.63 15.36
N VAL A 51 9.14 5.68 14.83
CA VAL A 51 9.22 6.08 13.42
C VAL A 51 10.17 7.27 13.31
N MET A 52 11.27 7.11 12.59
CA MET A 52 12.21 8.17 12.25
C MET A 52 11.99 8.55 10.79
N ALA A 53 11.59 9.78 10.52
CA ALA A 53 11.31 10.28 9.17
C ALA A 53 12.15 11.54 8.85
N PRO A 54 12.28 11.96 7.58
CA PRO A 54 13.06 13.16 7.25
C PRO A 54 12.33 14.46 7.59
N SER A 55 10.98 14.44 7.70
CA SER A 55 10.17 15.61 8.01
C SER A 55 9.05 15.33 9.04
N PRO A 56 8.59 16.35 9.79
CA PRO A 56 7.51 16.18 10.78
C PRO A 56 6.20 15.68 10.14
N SER A 57 5.95 16.10 8.91
CA SER A 57 4.81 15.65 8.11
C SER A 57 4.88 14.16 7.82
N GLU A 58 5.99 13.67 7.27
CA GLU A 58 6.16 12.23 6.97
C GLU A 58 6.13 11.37 8.24
N SER A 59 6.71 11.87 9.33
CA SER A 59 6.60 11.23 10.65
C SER A 59 5.13 11.07 11.05
N SER A 60 4.37 12.17 10.99
CA SER A 60 2.98 12.20 11.41
C SER A 60 2.10 11.32 10.53
N GLU A 61 2.24 11.43 9.21
CA GLU A 61 1.51 10.61 8.23
C GLU A 61 1.80 9.12 8.46
N THR A 62 3.05 8.74 8.67
CA THR A 62 3.43 7.32 8.88
C THR A 62 2.88 6.78 10.20
N VAL A 63 2.95 7.54 11.29
CA VAL A 63 2.38 7.10 12.59
C VAL A 63 0.87 6.95 12.49
N LEU A 64 0.18 7.89 11.85
CA LEU A 64 -1.26 7.80 11.62
C LEU A 64 -1.62 6.62 10.69
N ALA A 65 -0.78 6.32 9.70
CA ALA A 65 -0.95 5.15 8.85
C ALA A 65 -0.80 3.83 9.63
N LEU A 66 0.17 3.76 10.55
CA LEU A 66 0.32 2.63 11.46
C LEU A 66 -0.92 2.45 12.34
N VAL A 67 -1.39 3.51 12.98
CA VAL A 67 -2.60 3.45 13.82
C VAL A 67 -3.83 3.02 13.01
N ASN A 68 -3.98 3.49 11.77
CA ASN A 68 -5.10 3.13 10.91
C ASN A 68 -4.98 1.74 10.27
N CYS A 69 -3.82 1.08 10.31
CA CYS A 69 -3.65 -0.21 9.65
C CYS A 69 -4.45 -1.34 10.31
N ILE A 70 -4.87 -1.15 11.56
CA ILE A 70 -5.73 -2.08 12.31
C ILE A 70 -7.22 -1.73 12.22
N SER A 71 -7.59 -0.72 11.43
CA SER A 71 -9.00 -0.39 11.17
C SER A 71 -9.78 -1.63 10.71
N PRO A 72 -11.00 -1.89 11.22
CA PRO A 72 -11.86 -0.99 11.99
C PRO A 72 -11.63 -1.01 13.52
N LEU A 73 -10.58 -1.67 14.01
CA LEU A 73 -10.29 -1.70 15.44
C LEU A 73 -9.77 -0.33 15.92
N LYS A 74 -10.21 0.08 17.10
CA LYS A 74 -9.70 1.30 17.76
C LYS A 74 -8.35 1.00 18.40
N TYR A 75 -7.31 1.69 17.97
CA TYR A 75 -6.01 1.67 18.65
C TYR A 75 -6.15 2.27 20.05
N PHE A 76 -5.68 1.55 21.07
CA PHE A 76 -5.90 1.90 22.48
C PHE A 76 -4.64 2.34 23.22
N SER A 77 -3.47 1.97 22.70
CA SER A 77 -2.19 2.45 23.23
C SER A 77 -1.94 3.91 22.82
N ASP A 78 -0.98 4.55 23.47
CA ASP A 78 -0.63 5.93 23.13
C ASP A 78 0.10 6.00 21.78
N PHE A 79 -0.02 7.15 21.12
CA PHE A 79 0.80 7.48 19.96
C PHE A 79 1.07 8.98 19.91
N ARG A 80 2.23 9.35 19.38
CA ARG A 80 2.65 10.73 19.13
C ARG A 80 3.04 10.84 17.66
N PRO A 81 2.18 11.39 16.79
CA PRO A 81 2.49 11.54 15.36
C PRO A 81 3.80 12.30 15.12
N TYR A 82 4.07 13.29 15.97
CA TYR A 82 5.33 13.98 16.03
C TYR A 82 5.70 14.31 17.48
N PHE A 83 6.86 13.83 17.91
CA PHE A 83 7.41 13.96 19.26
C PHE A 83 8.73 14.71 19.21
N THR A 84 8.92 15.58 20.19
CA THR A 84 10.00 16.54 20.26
C THR A 84 10.70 16.48 21.60
N ILE A 85 11.86 17.14 21.69
CA ILE A 85 12.60 17.26 22.95
C ILE A 85 11.93 18.21 23.95
N HIS A 86 10.91 18.96 23.51
CA HIS A 86 10.22 19.96 24.31
C HIS A 86 8.94 19.42 24.95
N ASP A 87 8.51 18.21 24.57
CA ASP A 87 7.39 17.54 25.19
C ASP A 87 7.68 17.23 26.66
N SER A 88 6.68 17.42 27.53
CA SER A 88 6.78 17.17 28.97
C SER A 88 7.24 15.76 29.32
N GLU A 89 6.83 14.79 28.51
CA GLU A 89 7.07 13.35 28.66
C GLU A 89 8.42 12.93 28.08
N PHE A 90 9.23 13.87 27.55
CA PHE A 90 10.54 13.58 26.97
C PHE A 90 11.43 12.73 27.88
N LYS A 91 11.52 13.07 29.17
CA LYS A 91 12.35 12.33 30.13
C LYS A 91 11.83 10.91 30.37
N GLU A 92 10.51 10.73 30.37
CA GLU A 92 9.87 9.44 30.58
C GLU A 92 10.10 8.51 29.39
N TYR A 93 9.88 9.00 28.16
CA TYR A 93 10.03 8.17 26.96
C TYR A 93 11.49 7.92 26.56
N THR A 94 12.43 8.70 27.07
CA THR A 94 13.87 8.54 26.75
C THR A 94 14.68 7.87 27.84
N THR A 95 14.08 7.55 28.99
CA THR A 95 14.78 6.85 30.07
C THR A 95 15.23 5.45 29.65
N ARG A 96 16.36 5.01 30.20
CA ARG A 96 16.88 3.64 30.02
C ARG A 96 16.72 2.77 31.25
N THR A 97 16.18 3.33 32.33
CA THR A 97 16.02 2.62 33.61
C THR A 97 14.77 1.75 33.64
N GLN A 98 13.83 1.99 32.74
CA GLN A 98 12.56 1.28 32.64
C GLN A 98 12.37 0.75 31.22
N ALA A 99 11.48 -0.24 31.08
CA ALA A 99 11.07 -0.72 29.77
C ALA A 99 10.32 0.40 29.03
N PRO A 100 10.49 0.54 27.71
CA PRO A 100 9.72 1.49 26.92
C PRO A 100 8.20 1.26 27.10
N PRO A 101 7.40 2.32 27.29
CA PRO A 101 5.96 2.18 27.38
C PRO A 101 5.35 1.75 26.03
N SER A 102 4.13 1.22 26.07
CA SER A 102 3.34 0.90 24.87
C SER A 102 2.93 2.19 24.15
N VAL A 103 3.80 2.67 23.26
CA VAL A 103 3.58 3.91 22.51
C VAL A 103 4.25 3.86 21.13
N ILE A 104 3.60 4.47 20.15
CA ILE A 104 4.21 4.76 18.84
C ILE A 104 4.70 6.21 18.82
N LEU A 105 6.01 6.42 18.63
CA LEU A 105 6.63 7.75 18.58
C LEU A 105 7.14 8.09 17.19
N GLY A 106 6.59 9.13 16.58
CA GLY A 106 7.12 9.74 15.37
C GLY A 106 8.14 10.83 15.69
N VAL A 107 9.32 10.78 15.06
CA VAL A 107 10.42 11.74 15.26
C VAL A 107 11.14 12.01 13.94
N THR A 108 11.92 13.10 13.87
CA THR A 108 12.70 13.44 12.66
C THR A 108 14.21 13.48 12.84
N ASN A 109 14.69 13.62 14.08
CA ASN A 109 16.05 14.12 14.36
C ASN A 109 17.06 12.98 14.62
N PRO A 110 18.29 13.03 14.06
CA PRO A 110 19.41 12.16 14.43
C PRO A 110 19.71 12.08 15.94
N PHE A 111 19.35 13.09 16.73
CA PHE A 111 19.41 13.02 18.19
C PHE A 111 18.63 11.81 18.73
N PHE A 112 17.39 11.61 18.27
CA PHE A 112 16.57 10.47 18.69
C PHE A 112 17.14 9.13 18.21
N ALA A 113 17.89 9.13 17.11
CA ALA A 113 18.57 7.92 16.62
C ALA A 113 19.57 7.35 17.64
N LYS A 114 20.19 8.19 18.48
CA LYS A 114 21.05 7.74 19.59
C LYS A 114 20.28 7.55 20.89
N THR A 115 19.35 8.44 21.18
CA THR A 115 18.58 8.43 22.44
C THR A 115 17.70 7.19 22.54
N LEU A 116 16.94 6.90 21.48
CA LEU A 116 15.96 5.80 21.42
C LEU A 116 16.51 4.51 20.80
N GLN A 117 17.82 4.40 20.52
CA GLN A 117 18.44 3.23 19.86
C GLN A 117 18.19 1.88 20.56
N HIS A 118 17.81 1.93 21.84
CA HIS A 118 17.58 0.77 22.70
C HIS A 118 16.15 0.23 22.59
N TRP A 119 15.25 0.95 21.90
CA TRP A 119 13.88 0.54 21.69
C TRP A 119 13.80 -0.70 20.79
N PRO A 120 12.82 -1.59 21.02
CA PRO A 120 12.76 -2.89 20.37
C PRO A 120 12.47 -2.78 18.86
N HIS A 121 11.75 -1.74 18.44
CA HIS A 121 11.30 -1.54 17.08
C HIS A 121 11.53 -0.10 16.61
N ILE A 122 12.28 0.05 15.52
CA ILE A 122 12.62 1.35 14.92
C ILE A 122 12.45 1.24 13.40
N ILE A 123 11.60 2.10 12.84
CA ILE A 123 11.40 2.25 11.40
C ILE A 123 12.04 3.56 10.97
N ARG A 124 13.02 3.50 10.07
CA ARG A 124 13.60 4.67 9.41
C ARG A 124 13.00 4.81 8.02
N ILE A 125 12.15 5.80 7.84
CA ILE A 125 11.58 6.20 6.55
C ILE A 125 12.58 7.12 5.87
N GLY A 126 12.81 6.89 4.57
CA GLY A 126 13.62 7.78 3.74
C GLY A 126 12.74 8.73 2.95
N ASP A 127 13.37 9.66 2.23
CA ASP A 127 12.67 10.60 1.36
C ASP A 127 11.75 9.84 0.38
N LEU A 128 10.45 10.10 0.49
CA LEU A 128 9.47 9.63 -0.48
C LEU A 128 9.75 10.31 -1.81
N LYS A 129 10.22 9.56 -2.80
CA LYS A 129 10.43 10.08 -4.15
C LYS A 129 9.09 10.50 -4.79
N PRO A 130 9.07 11.54 -5.62
CA PRO A 130 7.87 11.97 -6.32
C PRO A 130 7.31 10.87 -7.25
N ALA A 131 6.01 10.95 -7.51
CA ALA A 131 5.21 9.95 -8.21
C ALA A 131 5.83 9.51 -9.55
N GLY A 132 6.09 8.20 -9.70
CA GLY A 132 6.55 7.57 -10.94
C GLY A 132 7.61 6.49 -10.76
N GLU A 133 8.42 6.56 -9.70
CA GLU A 133 9.40 5.53 -9.36
C GLU A 133 8.89 4.64 -8.22
N ILE A 134 8.87 3.31 -8.43
CA ILE A 134 8.55 2.36 -7.36
C ILE A 134 9.65 2.43 -6.29
N PRO A 135 9.36 2.84 -5.04
CA PRO A 135 10.34 2.88 -3.98
C PRO A 135 10.96 1.49 -3.75
N LYS A 136 12.29 1.44 -3.60
CA LYS A 136 12.97 0.18 -3.26
C LYS A 136 12.46 -0.31 -1.91
N GLN A 137 11.99 -1.57 -1.88
CA GLN A 137 11.55 -2.21 -0.65
C GLN A 137 12.68 -2.23 0.38
N VAL A 138 12.38 -1.72 1.57
CA VAL A 138 13.34 -1.59 2.67
C VAL A 138 13.63 -2.96 3.26
N LYS A 139 14.88 -3.23 3.65
CA LYS A 139 15.26 -4.49 4.30
C LYS A 139 15.02 -4.45 5.81
N VAL A 140 14.52 -5.54 6.36
CA VAL A 140 14.50 -5.77 7.82
C VAL A 140 15.89 -6.15 8.30
N LYS A 141 16.35 -5.53 9.39
CA LYS A 141 17.67 -5.73 9.99
C LYS A 141 17.50 -6.00 11.48
N LYS A 142 18.44 -6.76 12.05
CA LYS A 142 18.53 -6.93 13.51
C LYS A 142 18.84 -5.57 14.16
N LEU A 143 18.23 -5.30 15.31
CA LEU A 143 18.40 -4.05 16.05
C LEU A 143 19.88 -3.72 16.34
N LYS A 144 20.72 -4.71 16.66
CA LYS A 144 22.17 -4.54 16.87
C LYS A 144 22.94 -3.96 15.68
N ASN A 145 22.37 -4.02 14.48
CA ASN A 145 22.98 -3.47 13.25
C ASN A 145 22.60 -1.99 13.04
N LEU A 146 21.80 -1.41 13.93
CA LEU A 146 21.44 0.00 13.90
C LEU A 146 22.67 0.85 14.22
N LYS A 147 23.17 1.56 13.22
CA LYS A 147 24.19 2.60 13.41
C LYS A 147 23.49 3.92 13.74
N THR A 148 23.92 4.57 14.81
CA THR A 148 23.32 5.83 15.31
C THR A 148 23.43 6.99 14.32
N LEU A 149 24.47 6.99 13.48
CA LEU A 149 24.74 8.05 12.50
C LEU A 149 24.30 7.73 11.06
N ASP A 150 23.79 6.52 10.79
CA ASP A 150 23.44 6.13 9.42
C ASP A 150 21.98 6.50 9.11
N SER A 151 21.76 7.51 8.27
CA SER A 151 20.42 7.97 7.85
C SER A 151 19.72 7.00 6.88
N LYS A 152 20.29 5.83 6.60
CA LYS A 152 19.71 4.88 5.64
C LYS A 152 18.34 4.37 6.10
N PRO A 153 17.34 4.40 5.19
CA PRO A 153 16.04 3.78 5.43
C PRO A 153 16.19 2.31 5.79
N GLY A 154 15.38 1.85 6.72
CA GLY A 154 15.56 0.54 7.34
C GLY A 154 14.48 0.23 8.36
N VAL A 155 14.09 -1.04 8.44
CA VAL A 155 13.29 -1.52 9.57
C VAL A 155 14.21 -2.31 10.50
N TYR A 156 14.33 -1.87 11.74
CA TYR A 156 15.21 -2.44 12.77
C TYR A 156 14.36 -2.96 13.91
N THR A 157 14.37 -4.26 14.11
CA THR A 157 13.35 -4.90 14.95
C THR A 157 13.88 -6.16 15.63
N SER A 158 13.42 -6.42 16.85
CA SER A 158 13.52 -7.72 17.53
C SER A 158 12.30 -8.63 17.32
N TYR A 159 11.39 -8.25 16.42
CA TYR A 159 10.14 -8.95 16.14
C TYR A 159 10.32 -10.44 15.85
N LYS A 160 9.38 -11.22 16.38
CA LYS A 160 9.20 -12.63 16.10
C LYS A 160 7.77 -12.82 15.58
N PRO A 161 7.57 -13.49 14.43
CA PRO A 161 6.23 -13.73 13.91
C PRO A 161 5.37 -14.50 14.91
N TYR A 162 4.17 -13.97 15.17
CA TYR A 162 3.15 -14.66 15.97
C TYR A 162 2.20 -15.48 15.08
N LEU A 163 2.08 -15.08 13.81
CA LEU A 163 1.31 -15.79 12.81
C LEU A 163 2.26 -16.40 11.77
N SER A 164 2.09 -17.69 11.50
CA SER A 164 2.69 -18.32 10.34
C SER A 164 1.90 -17.93 9.11
N ARG A 165 2.60 -17.67 8.00
CA ARG A 165 1.96 -17.65 6.69
C ARG A 165 1.30 -18.99 6.46
N ASP A 166 0.00 -18.96 6.21
CA ASP A 166 -0.72 -20.16 5.82
C ASP A 166 -0.33 -20.47 4.37
N GLU A 167 0.63 -21.37 4.21
CA GLU A 167 1.14 -21.81 2.91
C GLU A 167 0.03 -22.46 2.07
N GLU A 168 -1.01 -23.01 2.69
CA GLU A 168 -2.13 -23.60 1.99
C GLU A 168 -3.09 -22.53 1.49
N ILE A 169 -3.41 -21.52 2.30
CA ILE A 169 -4.18 -20.34 1.87
C ILE A 169 -3.39 -19.53 0.84
N ILE A 170 -2.07 -19.36 0.98
CA ILE A 170 -1.24 -18.66 -0.01
C ILE A 170 -1.16 -19.47 -1.29
N LYS A 171 -0.93 -20.78 -1.25
CA LYS A 171 -1.01 -21.63 -2.43
C LYS A 171 -2.40 -21.62 -3.02
N GLN A 172 -3.45 -21.57 -2.21
CA GLN A 172 -4.82 -21.43 -2.67
C GLN A 172 -5.05 -20.05 -3.27
N LEU A 173 -4.51 -18.94 -2.75
CA LEU A 173 -4.65 -17.59 -3.30
C LEU A 173 -3.82 -17.41 -4.59
N GLN A 174 -2.60 -17.95 -4.62
CA GLN A 174 -1.77 -18.05 -5.81
C GLN A 174 -2.40 -18.96 -6.87
N LYS A 175 -3.09 -20.04 -6.45
CA LYS A 175 -3.97 -20.82 -7.33
C LYS A 175 -5.30 -20.12 -7.64
N LYS A 176 -5.81 -19.25 -6.75
CA LYS A 176 -7.14 -18.59 -6.79
C LYS A 176 -7.13 -17.23 -7.47
N HIS A 177 -6.01 -16.78 -8.02
CA HIS A 177 -6.06 -16.25 -9.38
C HIS A 177 -6.39 -17.40 -10.35
N THR A 178 -7.48 -18.10 -10.06
CA THR A 178 -7.91 -19.28 -10.79
C THR A 178 -8.15 -18.83 -12.21
N GLU A 179 -7.64 -19.60 -13.14
CA GLU A 179 -8.01 -19.63 -14.55
C GLU A 179 -9.47 -19.21 -14.81
N VAL A 180 -10.40 -19.63 -13.94
CA VAL A 180 -11.82 -19.27 -13.93
C VAL A 180 -12.09 -17.75 -13.83
N GLU A 181 -11.42 -17.01 -12.94
CA GLU A 181 -11.62 -15.55 -12.78
C GLU A 181 -11.02 -14.79 -13.96
N THR A 182 -9.87 -15.25 -14.48
CA THR A 182 -9.26 -14.69 -15.68
C THR A 182 -10.14 -14.92 -16.90
N VAL A 183 -10.71 -16.12 -17.03
CA VAL A 183 -11.71 -16.47 -18.06
C VAL A 183 -12.96 -15.61 -17.91
N ASP A 184 -13.51 -15.44 -16.71
CA ASP A 184 -14.69 -14.60 -16.44
C ASP A 184 -14.43 -13.12 -16.77
N LEU A 185 -13.25 -12.60 -16.43
CA LEU A 185 -12.85 -11.24 -16.77
C LEU A 185 -12.71 -11.07 -18.30
N VAL A 186 -12.08 -12.01 -18.99
CA VAL A 186 -11.97 -12.00 -20.46
C VAL A 186 -13.35 -12.07 -21.11
N LEU A 187 -14.26 -12.91 -20.61
CA LEU A 187 -15.63 -13.01 -21.12
C LEU A 187 -16.41 -11.70 -20.89
N LYS A 188 -16.29 -11.09 -19.71
CA LYS A 188 -16.90 -9.78 -19.41
C LYS A 188 -16.35 -8.67 -20.31
N LEU A 189 -15.04 -8.66 -20.58
CA LEU A 189 -14.41 -7.69 -21.48
C LEU A 189 -14.89 -7.87 -22.92
N LYS A 190 -14.97 -9.11 -23.42
CA LYS A 190 -15.55 -9.42 -24.74
C LYS A 190 -17.00 -8.96 -24.85
N ASN A 191 -17.83 -9.27 -23.85
CA ASN A 191 -19.23 -8.88 -23.84
C ASN A 191 -19.41 -7.35 -23.84
N LYS A 192 -18.60 -6.62 -23.07
CA LYS A 192 -18.63 -5.14 -23.09
C LYS A 192 -18.18 -4.56 -24.43
N LEU A 193 -17.22 -5.19 -25.11
CA LEU A 193 -16.77 -4.77 -26.43
C LEU A 193 -17.85 -4.99 -27.50
N LEU A 194 -18.55 -6.13 -27.43
CA LEU A 194 -19.71 -6.43 -28.28
C LEU A 194 -20.89 -5.49 -28.02
N GLN A 195 -21.14 -5.15 -26.74
CA GLN A 195 -22.17 -4.18 -26.37
C GLN A 195 -21.83 -2.79 -26.90
N ALA A 196 -20.56 -2.36 -26.78
CA ALA A 196 -20.11 -1.08 -27.29
C ALA A 196 -20.29 -0.97 -28.82
N ASP A 197 -20.06 -2.07 -29.55
CA ASP A 197 -20.28 -2.17 -31.00
C ASP A 197 -21.77 -2.12 -31.35
N ARG A 198 -22.62 -2.90 -30.65
CA ARG A 198 -24.08 -2.91 -30.86
C ARG A 198 -24.76 -1.59 -30.54
N GLU A 199 -24.41 -0.98 -29.41
CA GLU A 199 -25.01 0.26 -28.91
C GLU A 199 -24.39 1.51 -29.53
N HIS A 200 -23.40 1.36 -30.43
CA HIS A 200 -22.68 2.47 -31.07
C HIS A 200 -22.18 3.50 -30.05
N LEU A 201 -21.59 3.00 -28.95
CA LEU A 201 -21.03 3.88 -27.91
C LEU A 201 -19.99 4.81 -28.54
N PRO A 202 -19.82 6.05 -28.01
CA PRO A 202 -18.95 7.08 -28.59
C PRO A 202 -17.45 6.77 -28.36
N VAL A 203 -16.99 5.65 -28.91
CA VAL A 203 -15.61 5.17 -28.83
C VAL A 203 -15.02 5.22 -30.24
N LYS A 204 -13.79 5.75 -30.36
CA LYS A 204 -13.11 5.83 -31.66
C LYS A 204 -12.84 4.42 -32.21
N PRO A 205 -13.03 4.17 -33.53
CA PRO A 205 -12.78 2.85 -34.14
C PRO A 205 -11.38 2.30 -33.83
N ASP A 206 -10.35 3.14 -33.91
CA ASP A 206 -8.97 2.76 -33.59
C ASP A 206 -8.77 2.29 -32.13
N THR A 207 -9.58 2.82 -31.21
CA THR A 207 -9.54 2.43 -29.80
C THR A 207 -10.21 1.08 -29.59
N MET A 208 -11.30 0.82 -30.31
CA MET A 208 -11.98 -0.48 -30.30
C MET A 208 -11.08 -1.59 -30.84
N GLU A 209 -10.36 -1.31 -31.93
CA GLU A 209 -9.40 -2.26 -32.51
C GLU A 209 -8.25 -2.55 -31.54
N LYS A 210 -7.68 -1.52 -30.90
CA LYS A 210 -6.62 -1.70 -29.88
C LYS A 210 -7.10 -2.51 -28.68
N LEU A 211 -8.31 -2.26 -28.19
CA LEU A 211 -8.90 -3.02 -27.08
C LEU A 211 -9.09 -4.49 -27.47
N ARG A 212 -9.54 -4.75 -28.70
CA ARG A 212 -9.69 -6.12 -29.23
C ARG A 212 -8.36 -6.85 -29.31
N THR A 213 -7.34 -6.22 -29.89
CA THR A 213 -5.98 -6.76 -29.96
C THR A 213 -5.39 -7.04 -28.57
N HIS A 214 -5.68 -6.19 -27.58
CA HIS A 214 -5.20 -6.40 -26.22
C HIS A 214 -5.89 -7.59 -25.53
N ILE A 215 -7.20 -7.75 -25.74
CA ILE A 215 -7.94 -8.92 -25.24
C ILE A 215 -7.40 -10.21 -25.89
N ASP A 216 -7.10 -10.20 -27.19
CA ASP A 216 -6.54 -11.36 -27.89
C ASP A 216 -5.13 -11.69 -27.38
N ALA A 217 -4.30 -10.70 -27.08
CA ALA A 217 -3.00 -10.90 -26.47
C ALA A 217 -3.09 -11.50 -25.05
N ILE A 218 -4.09 -11.08 -24.26
CA ILE A 218 -4.37 -11.66 -22.94
C ILE A 218 -4.78 -13.14 -23.09
N ILE A 219 -5.63 -13.46 -24.07
CA ILE A 219 -6.05 -14.85 -24.34
C ILE A 219 -4.84 -15.71 -24.71
N LEU A 220 -3.98 -15.24 -25.60
CA LEU A 220 -2.78 -15.97 -26.04
C LEU A 220 -1.75 -16.17 -24.91
N ALA A 221 -1.81 -15.38 -23.85
CA ALA A 221 -0.98 -15.54 -22.66
C ALA A 221 -1.52 -16.59 -21.66
N LEU A 222 -2.72 -17.13 -21.89
CA LEU A 222 -3.33 -18.18 -21.05
C LEU A 222 -2.87 -19.59 -21.47
N PRO A 223 -2.97 -20.59 -20.58
CA PRO A 223 -2.82 -22.01 -20.93
C PRO A 223 -3.71 -22.47 -22.10
N GLU A 224 -3.21 -23.41 -22.93
CA GLU A 224 -3.86 -23.87 -24.19
C GLU A 224 -5.29 -24.41 -23.99
N ASP A 225 -5.54 -25.06 -22.87
CA ASP A 225 -6.84 -25.59 -22.47
C ASP A 225 -7.90 -24.49 -22.26
N LEU A 226 -7.49 -23.32 -21.76
CA LEU A 226 -8.37 -22.15 -21.60
C LEU A 226 -8.51 -21.33 -22.88
N GLN A 227 -7.46 -21.23 -23.68
CA GLN A 227 -7.51 -20.57 -24.99
C GLN A 227 -8.61 -21.19 -25.86
N GLY A 228 -8.65 -22.53 -25.91
CA GLY A 228 -9.65 -23.27 -26.68
C GLY A 228 -11.09 -22.99 -26.26
N ILE A 229 -11.33 -22.74 -24.97
CA ILE A 229 -12.66 -22.38 -24.44
C ILE A 229 -13.01 -20.94 -24.87
N LEU A 230 -12.12 -19.98 -24.60
CA LEU A 230 -12.35 -18.56 -24.83
C LEU A 230 -12.42 -18.13 -26.30
N LEU A 231 -11.80 -18.89 -27.21
CA LEU A 231 -11.89 -18.68 -28.65
C LEU A 231 -13.17 -19.27 -29.26
N LYS A 232 -13.71 -20.35 -28.69
CA LYS A 232 -14.95 -21.01 -29.16
C LYS A 232 -16.22 -20.25 -28.76
N THR A 233 -16.23 -19.55 -27.63
CA THR A 233 -17.43 -18.83 -27.13
C THR A 233 -17.78 -17.56 -27.93
N GLY A 234 -17.04 -17.22 -28.99
CA GLY A 234 -17.26 -16.02 -29.81
C GLY A 234 -18.07 -16.23 -31.10
N MET A 235 -18.64 -17.42 -31.35
CA MET A 235 -19.32 -17.76 -32.62
C MET A 235 -20.83 -18.07 -32.50
N THR A 236 -21.49 -17.63 -31.42
CA THR A 236 -22.96 -17.70 -31.27
C THR A 236 -23.49 -16.35 -30.83
#